data_AF-A0A2I0ISQ3-F1
#
_entry.id   AF-A0A2I0ISQ3-F1
#
_cell.length_a   1.000
_cell.length_b   1.000
_cell.length_c   1.000
_cell.angle_alpha   90.00
_cell.angle_beta   90.00
_cell.angle_gamma   90.00
#
_symmetry.space_group_name_H-M   'P 1'
#
loop_
_entity.id
_entity.type
_entity.pdbx_description
1 polymer ?
#
loop_
_entity_poly.entity_id
_entity_poly.type
_entity_poly.pdbx_seq_one_letter_code
_entity_poly.pdbx_strand_id
1 'polypeptide(L)'
;MTDYPTPSNFLNPLPAYPIKQMCKAIDDPTKGNDTFEKLHGAANVYYNTSGDVSCFDLNDNSDPHGLGGWSWQACTEMVMPMSGDTKESIFPASEYAYANRLAYCKAVYNVEPRPSWITTEFGGHNIETVLKRFGSNVIFFNGLRDPWSGGGVLKNISKSIIAIVAKEGK
;
A
#
# COMPACT_ATOMS: atom_id res chain seq x y z
N MET A 1 2.97 -0.23 -5.49
CA MET A 1 2.16 1.01 -5.58
C MET A 1 2.66 1.92 -6.69
N THR A 2 3.92 2.38 -6.67
CA THR A 2 4.46 3.38 -7.64
C THR A 2 5.30 2.77 -8.78
N ASP A 3 4.94 1.57 -9.25
CA ASP A 3 5.72 0.82 -10.24
C ASP A 3 5.41 1.23 -11.69
N TYR A 4 5.56 2.52 -11.97
CA TYR A 4 5.14 3.14 -13.22
C TYR A 4 6.16 2.94 -14.37
N PRO A 5 5.71 2.94 -15.63
CA PRO A 5 6.58 2.80 -16.79
C PRO A 5 7.36 4.06 -17.16
N THR A 6 7.11 5.17 -16.46
CA THR A 6 7.75 6.48 -16.66
C THR A 6 8.30 7.00 -15.33
N PRO A 7 9.30 7.89 -15.34
CA PRO A 7 9.69 8.60 -14.14
C PRO A 7 8.49 9.33 -13.53
N SER A 8 8.42 9.36 -12.20
CA SER A 8 7.30 9.96 -11.48
C SER A 8 7.77 10.56 -10.16
N ASN A 9 6.99 11.50 -9.62
CA ASN A 9 7.25 12.09 -8.31
C ASN A 9 5.94 12.18 -7.52
N PHE A 10 5.31 11.02 -7.29
CA PHE A 10 4.04 10.96 -6.56
C PHE A 10 4.27 10.86 -5.05
N LEU A 11 4.91 9.78 -4.58
CA LEU A 11 5.34 9.63 -3.17
C LEU A 11 6.78 10.08 -2.96
N ASN A 12 7.63 9.76 -3.92
CA ASN A 12 9.02 10.18 -4.00
C ASN A 12 9.42 10.27 -5.48
N PRO A 13 10.49 11.02 -5.83
CA PRO A 13 11.06 10.98 -7.16
C PRO A 13 11.58 9.58 -7.45
N LEU A 14 11.03 8.91 -8.46
CA LEU A 14 11.38 7.54 -8.81
C LEU A 14 11.65 7.42 -10.32
N PRO A 15 12.60 6.56 -10.72
CA PRO A 15 12.84 6.28 -12.13
C PRO A 15 11.70 5.46 -12.74
N ALA A 16 11.70 5.33 -14.06
CA ALA A 16 10.83 4.36 -14.74
C ALA A 16 11.13 2.92 -14.27
N TYR A 17 10.08 2.16 -13.99
CA TYR A 17 10.11 0.78 -13.51
C TYR A 17 10.96 0.63 -12.23
N PRO A 18 10.61 1.31 -11.12
CA PRO A 18 11.45 1.35 -9.93
C PRO A 18 11.66 -0.04 -9.31
N ILE A 19 10.68 -0.94 -9.37
CA ILE A 19 10.85 -2.33 -8.89
C ILE A 19 11.92 -3.06 -9.70
N LYS A 20 11.98 -2.86 -11.01
CA LYS A 20 13.02 -3.43 -11.87
C LYS A 20 14.41 -2.87 -11.51
N GLN A 21 14.51 -1.58 -11.18
CA GLN A 21 15.77 -0.98 -10.74
C GLN A 21 16.21 -1.52 -9.38
N MET A 22 15.27 -1.74 -8.45
CA MET A 22 15.54 -2.38 -7.16
C MET A 22 16.06 -3.81 -7.33
N CYS A 23 15.41 -4.63 -8.15
CA CYS A 23 15.89 -5.98 -8.46
C CYS A 23 17.31 -5.95 -9.06
N LYS A 24 17.57 -5.02 -10.00
CA LYS A 24 18.91 -4.86 -10.57
C LYS A 24 19.97 -4.53 -9.51
N ALA A 25 19.63 -3.74 -8.49
CA ALA A 25 20.54 -3.42 -7.40
C ALA A 25 20.80 -4.62 -6.47
N ILE A 26 19.79 -5.46 -6.24
CA ILE A 26 19.91 -6.70 -5.44
C ILE A 26 20.75 -7.75 -6.19
N ASP A 27 20.53 -7.87 -7.49
CA ASP A 27 21.17 -8.86 -8.36
C ASP A 27 22.57 -8.42 -8.83
N ASP A 28 23.08 -7.28 -8.36
CA ASP A 28 24.40 -6.77 -8.73
C ASP A 28 25.50 -7.75 -8.26
N PRO A 29 26.23 -8.40 -9.20
CA PRO A 29 27.23 -9.40 -8.84
C PRO A 29 28.44 -8.79 -8.11
N THR A 30 28.68 -7.48 -8.25
CA THR A 30 29.77 -6.78 -7.57
C THR A 30 29.58 -6.74 -6.05
N LYS A 31 28.33 -6.91 -5.57
CA LYS A 31 27.97 -6.95 -4.15
C LYS A 31 28.19 -8.33 -3.50
N GLY A 32 28.54 -9.35 -4.30
CA GLY A 32 28.81 -10.70 -3.80
C GLY A 32 27.64 -11.29 -2.99
N ASN A 33 27.93 -11.77 -1.78
CA ASN A 33 26.95 -12.38 -0.87
C ASN A 33 26.54 -11.46 0.29
N ASP A 34 26.89 -10.17 0.25
CA ASP A 34 26.51 -9.24 1.30
C ASP A 34 25.02 -8.87 1.17
N THR A 35 24.19 -9.49 2.02
CA THR A 35 22.75 -9.24 2.05
C THR A 35 22.42 -7.79 2.41
N PHE A 36 23.20 -7.17 3.29
CA PHE A 36 22.94 -5.80 3.72
C PHE A 36 23.21 -4.82 2.57
N GLU A 37 24.35 -4.95 1.89
CA GLU A 37 24.69 -4.12 0.73
C GLU A 37 23.65 -4.23 -0.41
N LYS A 38 23.11 -5.43 -0.64
CA LYS A 38 22.04 -5.66 -1.62
C LYS A 38 20.74 -4.95 -1.24
N LEU A 39 20.32 -5.07 0.02
CA LEU A 39 19.13 -4.40 0.55
C LEU A 39 19.31 -2.88 0.56
N HIS A 40 20.49 -2.40 0.93
CA HIS A 40 20.85 -0.99 0.88
C HIS A 40 20.79 -0.46 -0.56
N GLY A 41 21.31 -1.19 -1.55
CA GLY A 41 21.19 -0.85 -2.96
C GLY A 41 19.75 -0.70 -3.44
N ALA A 42 18.85 -1.63 -3.03
CA ALA A 42 17.43 -1.53 -3.32
C ALA A 42 16.77 -0.32 -2.65
N ALA A 43 17.05 -0.08 -1.36
CA ALA A 43 16.54 1.06 -0.61
C ALA A 43 17.00 2.39 -1.24
N ASN A 44 18.23 2.47 -1.73
CA ASN A 44 18.79 3.65 -2.38
C ASN A 44 18.01 4.07 -3.63
N VAL A 45 17.39 3.12 -4.36
CA VAL A 45 16.51 3.44 -5.49
C VAL A 45 15.31 4.28 -5.06
N TYR A 46 14.78 4.08 -3.84
CA TYR A 46 13.61 4.80 -3.33
C TYR A 46 13.98 6.05 -2.53
N TYR A 47 14.95 5.94 -1.62
CA TYR A 47 15.27 6.99 -0.66
C TYR A 47 16.32 7.99 -1.16
N ASN A 48 17.06 7.65 -2.22
CA ASN A 48 18.17 8.49 -2.68
C ASN A 48 18.35 8.38 -4.20
N THR A 49 17.26 8.51 -4.94
CA THR A 49 17.30 8.53 -6.41
C THR A 49 18.12 9.71 -6.93
N SER A 50 18.15 10.85 -6.24
CA SER A 50 18.93 12.04 -6.65
C SER A 50 20.41 11.96 -6.29
N GLY A 51 20.79 11.14 -5.32
CA GLY A 51 22.17 11.02 -4.82
C GLY A 51 22.56 12.07 -3.78
N ASP A 52 21.63 12.92 -3.33
CA ASP A 52 21.91 14.03 -2.41
C ASP A 52 21.91 13.62 -0.94
N VAL A 53 21.43 12.42 -0.62
CA VAL A 53 21.28 11.92 0.75
C VAL A 53 22.49 11.07 1.12
N SER A 54 23.15 11.41 2.23
CA SER A 54 24.31 10.68 2.75
C SER A 54 23.96 9.53 3.71
N CYS A 55 22.76 9.54 4.30
CA CYS A 55 22.24 8.48 5.17
C CYS A 55 20.70 8.48 5.20
N PHE A 56 20.09 7.31 5.44
CA PHE A 56 18.63 7.21 5.58
C PHE A 56 18.23 7.47 7.04
N ASP A 57 17.58 8.60 7.29
CA ASP A 57 16.97 8.88 8.60
C ASP A 57 15.64 8.15 8.74
N LEU A 58 15.64 7.08 9.54
CA LEU A 58 14.44 6.25 9.77
C LEU A 58 13.43 6.91 10.72
N ASN A 59 13.81 8.02 11.38
CA ASN A 59 12.93 8.78 12.28
C ASN A 59 12.40 10.06 11.61
N ASP A 60 12.65 10.25 10.31
CA ASP A 60 12.16 11.40 9.60
C ASP A 60 10.62 11.39 9.55
N ASN A 61 10.04 12.49 10.02
CA ASN A 61 8.59 12.74 10.02
C ASN A 61 8.22 13.92 9.11
N SER A 62 9.09 14.28 8.16
CA SER A 62 8.90 15.37 7.20
C SER A 62 7.97 15.05 6.04
N ASP A 63 7.38 13.83 6.01
CA ASP A 63 6.50 13.38 4.94
C ASP A 63 5.36 14.39 4.68
N PRO A 64 5.27 14.95 3.46
CA PRO A 64 4.32 16.01 3.15
C PRO A 64 2.92 15.50 2.80
N HIS A 65 2.65 14.19 2.83
CA HIS A 65 1.44 13.56 2.30
C HIS A 65 0.28 13.48 3.31
N GLY A 66 0.33 14.26 4.39
CA GLY A 66 -0.81 14.40 5.31
C GLY A 66 -1.06 13.19 6.21
N LEU A 67 0.00 12.47 6.59
CA LEU A 67 -0.08 11.23 7.40
C LEU A 67 -0.81 11.38 8.74
N GLY A 68 -0.87 12.59 9.31
CA GLY A 68 -1.62 12.87 10.54
C GLY A 68 -3.13 12.69 10.37
N GLY A 69 -3.70 13.18 9.26
CA GLY A 69 -5.12 13.01 8.96
C GLY A 69 -5.47 11.55 8.66
N TRP A 70 -4.58 10.87 7.92
CA TRP A 70 -4.72 9.44 7.66
C TRP A 70 -4.66 8.59 8.93
N SER A 71 -3.73 8.91 9.85
CA SER A 71 -3.61 8.25 11.15
C SER A 71 -4.90 8.37 11.97
N TRP A 72 -5.55 9.53 11.95
CA TRP A 72 -6.88 9.71 12.56
C TRP A 72 -7.95 8.81 11.91
N GLN A 73 -8.03 8.77 10.58
CA GLN A 73 -8.98 7.90 9.87
C GLN A 73 -8.74 6.41 10.19
N ALA A 74 -7.48 5.98 10.21
CA ALA A 74 -7.08 4.61 10.54
C ALA A 74 -7.29 4.25 12.03
N CYS A 75 -7.44 5.24 12.90
CA CYS A 75 -7.80 5.09 14.30
C CYS A 75 -9.30 5.16 14.57
N THR A 76 -10.12 5.46 13.57
CA THR A 76 -11.57 5.61 13.73
C THR A 76 -12.34 4.61 12.88
N GLU A 77 -12.28 4.72 11.56
CA GLU A 77 -13.13 3.96 10.63
C GLU A 77 -12.33 3.13 9.61
N MET A 78 -11.18 3.64 9.14
CA MET A 78 -10.33 2.99 8.13
C MET A 78 -9.40 1.93 8.76
N VAL A 79 -10.00 1.02 9.54
CA VAL A 79 -9.27 -0.08 10.19
C VAL A 79 -9.00 -1.17 9.14
N MET A 80 -7.76 -1.21 8.63
CA MET A 80 -7.33 -2.22 7.66
C MET A 80 -6.32 -3.18 8.30
N PRO A 81 -6.74 -4.42 8.61
CA PRO A 81 -5.83 -5.45 9.12
C PRO A 81 -4.80 -5.84 8.05
N MET A 82 -3.51 -5.75 8.40
CA MET A 82 -2.40 -6.18 7.55
C MET A 82 -1.43 -7.01 8.37
N SER A 83 -1.05 -8.16 7.83
CA SER A 83 -0.09 -9.10 8.39
C SER A 83 0.97 -9.41 7.34
N GLY A 84 2.13 -9.89 7.78
CA GLY A 84 3.19 -10.43 6.91
C GLY A 84 3.46 -11.89 7.26
N ASP A 85 3.88 -12.67 6.27
CA ASP A 85 4.26 -14.07 6.46
C ASP A 85 5.47 -14.42 5.59
N THR A 86 6.20 -15.47 5.95
CA THR A 86 7.43 -15.88 5.26
C THR A 86 7.22 -16.95 4.19
N LYS A 87 5.97 -17.36 3.90
CA LYS A 87 5.64 -18.45 2.95
C LYS A 87 5.12 -17.90 1.63
N GLU A 88 4.18 -16.99 1.71
CA GLU A 88 3.49 -16.31 0.61
C GLU A 88 4.05 -14.90 0.36
N SER A 89 4.95 -14.41 1.23
CA SER A 89 5.62 -13.12 1.08
C SER A 89 7.12 -13.20 1.36
N ILE A 90 7.86 -12.16 0.95
CA ILE A 90 9.30 -12.00 1.20
C ILE A 90 9.61 -11.24 2.49
N PHE A 91 8.59 -10.94 3.31
CA PHE A 91 8.73 -10.14 4.53
C PHE A 91 8.79 -11.03 5.79
N PRO A 92 9.38 -10.52 6.89
CA PRO A 92 9.29 -11.19 8.18
C PRO A 92 7.84 -11.41 8.63
N ALA A 93 7.61 -12.50 9.37
CA ALA A 93 6.30 -12.79 9.94
C ALA A 93 5.86 -11.68 10.90
N SER A 94 4.63 -11.20 10.74
CA SER A 94 4.00 -10.23 11.62
C SER A 94 2.48 -10.42 11.61
N GLU A 95 1.86 -10.42 12.78
CA GLU A 95 0.41 -10.58 12.90
C GLU A 95 -0.25 -9.28 13.34
N TYR A 96 -1.31 -8.90 12.64
CA TYR A 96 -2.18 -7.81 13.08
C TYR A 96 -2.86 -8.15 14.41
N ALA A 97 -2.67 -7.30 15.41
CA ALA A 97 -3.36 -7.37 16.69
C ALA A 97 -4.21 -6.11 16.92
N TYR A 98 -5.54 -6.29 17.02
CA TYR A 98 -6.46 -5.19 17.31
C TYR A 98 -6.12 -4.46 18.62
N ALA A 99 -5.69 -5.20 19.65
CA ALA A 99 -5.30 -4.63 20.94
C ALA A 99 -4.17 -3.58 20.80
N ASN A 100 -3.20 -3.82 19.90
CA ASN A 100 -2.11 -2.88 19.65
C ASN A 100 -2.61 -1.61 18.97
N ARG A 101 -3.51 -1.76 17.98
CA ARG A 101 -4.15 -0.60 17.32
C ARG A 101 -4.99 0.20 18.32
N LEU A 102 -5.79 -0.47 19.15
CA LEU A 102 -6.60 0.15 20.18
C LEU A 102 -5.75 0.95 21.17
N ALA A 103 -4.66 0.37 21.68
CA ALA A 103 -3.76 1.03 22.62
C ALA A 103 -3.14 2.29 22.00
N TYR A 104 -2.66 2.20 20.77
CA TYR A 104 -2.11 3.35 20.03
C TYR A 104 -3.16 4.46 19.84
N CYS A 105 -4.36 4.13 19.36
CA CYS A 105 -5.39 5.12 19.08
C CYS A 105 -5.93 5.79 20.35
N LYS A 106 -6.02 5.07 21.46
CA LYS A 106 -6.34 5.66 22.77
C LYS A 106 -5.23 6.62 23.23
N ALA A 107 -3.97 6.24 23.09
CA ALA A 107 -2.85 7.08 23.52
C ALA A 107 -2.72 8.37 22.69
N VAL A 108 -2.85 8.29 21.37
CA VAL A 108 -2.60 9.42 20.47
C VAL A 108 -3.81 10.34 20.32
N TYR A 109 -5.01 9.77 20.26
CA TYR A 109 -6.22 10.48 19.87
C TYR A 109 -7.36 10.38 20.89
N ASN A 110 -7.19 9.55 21.94
CA ASN A 110 -8.24 9.24 22.92
C ASN A 110 -9.53 8.71 22.26
N VAL A 111 -9.39 7.89 21.21
CA VAL A 111 -10.51 7.25 20.51
C VAL A 111 -10.37 5.73 20.49
N GLU A 112 -11.52 5.07 20.32
CA GLU A 112 -11.61 3.64 20.09
C GLU A 112 -11.98 3.38 18.62
N PRO A 113 -11.17 2.63 17.85
CA PRO A 113 -11.51 2.30 16.47
C PRO A 113 -12.81 1.50 16.38
N ARG A 114 -13.52 1.61 15.25
CA ARG A 114 -14.75 0.88 14.95
C ARG A 114 -14.54 -0.06 13.75
N PRO A 115 -13.92 -1.24 13.93
CA PRO A 115 -13.47 -2.08 12.80
C PRO A 115 -14.59 -2.56 11.87
N SER A 116 -15.81 -2.72 12.40
CA SER A 116 -16.96 -3.19 11.62
C SER A 116 -17.76 -2.06 10.99
N TRP A 117 -17.44 -0.78 11.23
CA TRP A 117 -18.26 0.34 10.77
C TRP A 117 -18.36 0.39 9.25
N ILE A 118 -17.22 0.41 8.55
CA ILE A 118 -17.17 0.47 7.08
C ILE A 118 -17.85 -0.72 6.44
N THR A 119 -17.64 -1.93 6.96
CA THR A 119 -18.25 -3.14 6.40
C THR A 119 -19.75 -3.23 6.66
N THR A 120 -20.23 -2.62 7.76
CA THR A 120 -21.66 -2.50 8.08
C THR A 120 -22.34 -1.47 7.18
N GLU A 121 -21.74 -0.29 7.05
CA GLU A 121 -22.32 0.84 6.32
C GLU A 121 -22.30 0.60 4.80
N PHE A 122 -21.17 0.10 4.27
CA PHE A 122 -20.95 -0.02 2.82
C PHE A 122 -21.07 -1.47 2.29
N GLY A 123 -21.46 -2.41 3.16
CA GLY A 123 -21.81 -3.78 2.79
C GLY A 123 -20.67 -4.79 2.84
N GLY A 124 -19.40 -4.37 2.97
CA GLY A 124 -18.25 -5.28 3.15
C GLY A 124 -18.22 -6.39 2.08
N HIS A 125 -18.22 -7.65 2.50
CA HIS A 125 -18.25 -8.80 1.56
C HIS A 125 -19.55 -8.90 0.73
N ASN A 126 -20.62 -8.22 1.13
CA ASN A 126 -21.88 -8.13 0.38
C ASN A 126 -21.92 -6.93 -0.58
N ILE A 127 -20.78 -6.28 -0.85
CA ILE A 127 -20.70 -5.10 -1.71
C ILE A 127 -21.34 -5.31 -3.09
N GLU A 128 -21.22 -6.49 -3.69
CA GLU A 128 -21.90 -6.78 -4.95
C GLU A 128 -23.41 -6.67 -4.82
N THR A 129 -23.99 -7.22 -3.75
CA THR A 129 -25.44 -7.20 -3.53
C THR A 129 -25.91 -5.78 -3.23
N VAL A 130 -25.16 -5.04 -2.41
CA VAL A 130 -25.47 -3.65 -2.06
C VAL A 130 -25.43 -2.76 -3.31
N LEU A 131 -24.34 -2.82 -4.08
CA LEU A 131 -24.18 -2.01 -5.29
C LEU A 131 -25.15 -2.44 -6.40
N LYS A 132 -25.51 -3.71 -6.54
CA LYS A 132 -26.56 -4.15 -7.48
C LYS A 132 -27.92 -3.52 -7.19
N ARG A 133 -28.23 -3.26 -5.92
CA ARG A 133 -29.54 -2.72 -5.50
C ARG A 133 -29.64 -1.21 -5.64
N PHE A 134 -28.59 -0.48 -5.26
CA PHE A 134 -28.65 0.98 -5.12
C PHE A 134 -27.55 1.74 -5.87
N GLY A 135 -26.52 1.05 -6.37
CA GLY A 135 -25.41 1.67 -7.09
C GLY A 135 -25.67 1.79 -8.59
N SER A 136 -25.13 2.84 -9.21
CA SER A 136 -25.10 2.98 -10.67
C SER A 136 -23.96 3.91 -11.08
N ASN A 137 -23.51 3.79 -12.32
CA ASN A 137 -22.53 4.70 -12.94
C ASN A 137 -21.18 4.76 -12.21
N VAL A 138 -20.66 3.59 -11.82
CA VAL A 138 -19.36 3.46 -11.14
C VAL A 138 -18.41 2.63 -12.01
N ILE A 139 -17.18 3.11 -12.17
CA ILE A 139 -16.09 2.38 -12.81
C ILE A 139 -15.06 2.04 -11.74
N PHE A 140 -14.85 0.75 -11.49
CA PHE A 140 -13.74 0.27 -10.67
C PHE A 140 -12.55 -0.07 -11.55
N PHE A 141 -11.54 0.81 -11.60
CA PHE A 141 -10.31 0.54 -12.33
C PHE A 141 -9.24 0.02 -11.37
N ASN A 142 -8.63 -1.12 -11.70
CA ASN A 142 -7.56 -1.73 -10.89
C ASN A 142 -6.40 -2.18 -11.77
N GLY A 143 -5.18 -1.83 -11.39
CA GLY A 143 -3.95 -2.39 -11.97
C GLY A 143 -3.45 -3.58 -11.16
N LEU A 144 -3.13 -4.72 -11.78
CA LEU A 144 -2.73 -5.92 -11.03
C LEU A 144 -1.33 -5.85 -10.41
N ARG A 145 -0.53 -4.83 -10.75
CA ARG A 145 0.74 -4.52 -10.05
C ARG A 145 0.54 -3.67 -8.80
N ASP A 146 -0.68 -3.17 -8.59
CA ASP A 146 -1.02 -2.44 -7.37
C ASP A 146 -1.40 -3.43 -6.27
N PRO A 147 -0.69 -3.49 -5.13
CA PRO A 147 -1.06 -4.38 -4.02
C PRO A 147 -2.48 -4.12 -3.51
N TRP A 148 -3.02 -2.90 -3.66
CA TRP A 148 -4.38 -2.58 -3.24
C TRP A 148 -5.47 -3.25 -4.10
N SER A 149 -5.13 -3.72 -5.31
CA SER A 149 -6.08 -4.43 -6.18
C SER A 149 -6.65 -5.70 -5.56
N GLY A 150 -5.95 -6.31 -4.58
CA GLY A 150 -6.44 -7.45 -3.82
C GLY A 150 -7.66 -7.13 -2.95
N GLY A 151 -7.84 -5.86 -2.55
CA GLY A 151 -9.03 -5.37 -1.83
C GLY A 151 -10.10 -4.74 -2.72
N GLY A 152 -9.87 -4.67 -4.03
CA GLY A 152 -10.73 -3.96 -4.98
C GLY A 152 -11.86 -4.82 -5.58
N VAL A 153 -12.70 -4.16 -6.40
CA VAL A 153 -13.72 -4.83 -7.24
C VAL A 153 -13.13 -5.12 -8.62
N LEU A 154 -12.96 -6.41 -8.94
CA LEU A 154 -12.29 -6.87 -10.17
C LEU A 154 -13.24 -7.46 -11.23
N LYS A 155 -14.55 -7.38 -11.00
CA LYS A 155 -15.57 -7.94 -11.89
C LYS A 155 -16.75 -6.98 -12.03
N ASN A 156 -17.37 -6.98 -13.20
CA ASN A 156 -18.59 -6.21 -13.43
C ASN A 156 -19.69 -6.67 -12.45
N ILE A 157 -20.33 -5.70 -11.81
CA ILE A 157 -21.42 -5.92 -10.86
C ILE A 157 -22.77 -5.75 -11.58
N SER A 158 -22.87 -4.80 -12.51
CA SER A 158 -24.06 -4.55 -13.32
C SER A 158 -23.67 -3.96 -14.70
N LYS A 159 -24.66 -3.57 -15.52
CA LYS A 159 -24.42 -2.89 -16.80
C LYS A 159 -23.77 -1.50 -16.64
N SER A 160 -23.97 -0.84 -15.49
CA SER A 160 -23.47 0.52 -15.20
C SER A 160 -22.45 0.55 -14.06
N ILE A 161 -22.17 -0.60 -13.44
CA ILE A 161 -21.10 -0.77 -12.45
C ILE A 161 -20.11 -1.77 -13.03
N ILE A 162 -19.08 -1.24 -13.68
CA ILE A 162 -18.12 -2.03 -14.43
C ILE A 162 -16.75 -2.03 -13.75
N ALA A 163 -16.00 -3.10 -13.93
CA ALA A 163 -14.63 -3.23 -13.51
C ALA A 163 -13.71 -3.27 -14.73
N ILE A 164 -12.64 -2.50 -14.70
CA ILE A 164 -11.57 -2.50 -15.69
C ILE A 164 -10.30 -2.95 -15.00
N VAL A 165 -9.69 -4.03 -15.50
CA VAL A 165 -8.50 -4.64 -14.89
C VAL A 165 -7.32 -4.52 -15.84
N ALA A 166 -6.36 -3.69 -15.48
CA ALA A 166 -5.11 -3.48 -16.20
C ALA A 166 -4.04 -4.46 -15.69
N LYS A 167 -3.82 -5.56 -16.44
CA LYS A 167 -2.91 -6.64 -16.02
C LYS A 167 -1.48 -6.17 -15.76
N GLU A 168 -0.99 -5.24 -16.58
CA GLU A 168 0.38 -4.72 -16.46
C GLU A 168 0.48 -3.46 -15.58
N GLY A 169 -0.63 -3.09 -14.91
CA GLY A 169 -0.71 -1.84 -14.13
C GLY A 169 -0.68 -0.57 -15.00
N LYS A 170 -0.97 -0.69 -16.29
CA LYS A 170 -1.04 0.37 -17.30
C LYS A 170 -2.12 0.03 -18.33
#